data_AF-A0A358IYT6-F1
#
_entry.id   AF-A0A358IYT6-F1
#
_cell.length_a   1.000
_cell.length_b   1.000
_cell.length_c   1.000
_cell.angle_alpha   90.00
_cell.angle_beta   90.00
_cell.angle_gamma   90.00
#
_symmetry.space_group_name_H-M   'P 1'
#
loop_
_entity.id
_entity.type
_entity.pdbx_description
1 polymer ?
#
loop_
_entity_poly.entity_id
_entity_poly.type
_entity_poly.pdbx_seq_one_letter_code
_entity_poly.pdbx_strand_id
1 'polypeptide(L)'
;MSQSYKAAVVQAASMPGDPGASAAKAADLIRQAAGEGARLIVFPEAFLGGYPKGASFGTPVGMRKPSGREDFRRYYEGAIDLDGPEVAALAQATAETGAFVVMGVIERG
;
A
#
# COMPACT_ATOMS: atom_id res chain seq x y z
N MET A 1 -11.20 3.13 34.92
CA MET A 1 -11.25 4.20 33.89
C MET A 1 -11.11 3.53 32.53
N SER A 2 -11.91 3.92 31.54
CA SER A 2 -11.75 3.45 30.15
C SER A 2 -10.47 4.04 29.57
N GLN A 3 -9.61 3.22 28.98
CA GLN A 3 -8.42 3.71 28.29
C GLN A 3 -8.86 4.28 26.94
N SER A 4 -8.62 5.58 26.72
CA SER A 4 -8.87 6.24 25.44
C SER A 4 -7.67 6.09 24.52
N TYR A 5 -7.92 5.80 23.23
CA TYR A 5 -6.90 5.70 22.21
C TYR A 5 -7.19 6.68 21.07
N LYS A 6 -6.14 7.31 20.55
CA LYS A 6 -6.22 8.11 19.32
C LYS A 6 -5.97 7.21 18.11
N ALA A 7 -6.86 7.27 17.13
CA ALA A 7 -6.70 6.60 15.84
C ALA A 7 -6.54 7.63 14.73
N ALA A 8 -5.84 7.25 13.66
CA ALA A 8 -5.66 8.07 12.47
C ALA A 8 -6.11 7.31 11.22
N VAL A 9 -6.71 8.04 10.28
CA VAL A 9 -7.02 7.57 8.93
C VAL A 9 -6.15 8.36 7.96
N VAL A 10 -5.41 7.64 7.11
CA VAL A 10 -4.49 8.27 6.17
C VAL A 10 -5.23 8.55 4.86
N GLN A 11 -5.20 9.81 4.43
CA GLN A 11 -5.63 10.21 3.09
C GLN A 11 -4.41 10.56 2.24
N ALA A 12 -3.93 9.59 1.47
CA ALA A 12 -2.79 9.77 0.56
C ALA A 12 -2.93 8.88 -0.67
N ALA A 13 -2.36 9.33 -1.79
CA ALA A 13 -2.18 8.50 -2.99
C ALA A 13 -0.91 7.64 -2.87
N SER A 14 -0.93 6.46 -3.48
CA SER A 14 0.25 5.63 -3.70
C SER A 14 1.16 6.21 -4.79
N MET A 15 2.30 5.57 -5.02
CA MET A 15 3.18 5.79 -6.17
C MET A 15 2.97 4.63 -7.16
N PRO A 16 2.10 4.78 -8.19
CA PRO A 16 1.76 3.66 -9.09
C PRO A 16 2.98 3.12 -9.84
N GLY A 17 3.16 1.81 -9.83
CA GLY A 17 4.32 1.14 -10.44
C GLY A 17 5.61 1.19 -9.62
N ASP A 18 5.59 1.81 -8.44
CA ASP A 18 6.71 1.86 -7.50
C ASP A 18 6.23 1.52 -6.07
N PRO A 19 6.12 0.22 -5.74
CA PRO A 19 5.69 -0.22 -4.42
C PRO A 19 6.69 0.18 -3.33
N GLY A 20 7.99 0.25 -3.64
CA GLY A 20 9.04 0.70 -2.74
C GLY A 20 8.88 2.17 -2.34
N ALA A 21 8.65 3.06 -3.30
CA ALA A 21 8.37 4.47 -3.02
C ALA A 21 7.06 4.65 -2.25
N SER A 22 6.04 3.82 -2.53
CA SER A 22 4.79 3.80 -1.77
C SER A 22 5.03 3.37 -0.31
N ALA A 23 5.86 2.35 -0.08
CA ALA A 23 6.21 1.87 1.25
C ALA A 23 7.02 2.91 2.05
N ALA A 24 7.99 3.57 1.43
CA ALA A 24 8.74 4.66 2.05
C ALA A 24 7.82 5.81 2.49
N LYS A 25 6.91 6.23 1.61
CA LYS A 25 5.89 7.24 1.92
C LYS A 25 4.97 6.81 3.07
N ALA A 26 4.54 5.54 3.09
CA ALA A 26 3.71 5.01 4.17
C ALA A 26 4.47 4.99 5.50
N ALA A 27 5.74 4.59 5.51
CA ALA A 27 6.58 4.60 6.71
C ALA A 27 6.68 6.02 7.31
N ASP A 28 6.87 7.05 6.48
CA ASP A 28 6.91 8.44 6.94
C ASP A 28 5.57 8.91 7.51
N LEU A 29 4.45 8.54 6.87
CA LEU A 29 3.11 8.86 7.37
C LEU A 29 2.78 8.13 8.68
N ILE A 30 3.28 6.90 8.87
CA ILE A 30 3.18 6.15 10.13
C ILE A 30 3.90 6.91 11.24
N ARG A 31 5.16 7.31 11.01
CA ARG A 31 5.95 8.08 11.98
C ARG A 31 5.29 9.41 12.33
N GLN A 32 4.76 10.12 11.33
CA GLN A 32 4.05 11.38 11.55
C GLN A 32 2.81 11.18 12.44
N ALA A 33 1.92 10.27 12.07
CA ALA A 33 0.68 10.04 12.82
C ALA A 33 0.94 9.53 14.25
N ALA A 34 1.94 8.66 14.42
CA ALA A 34 2.38 8.21 15.74
C ALA A 34 2.99 9.35 16.57
N GLY A 35 3.75 10.25 15.96
CA GLY A 35 4.27 11.47 16.61
C GLY A 35 3.16 12.40 17.11
N GLU A 36 1.97 12.35 16.48
CA GLU A 36 0.75 13.03 16.94
C GLU A 36 -0.06 12.21 17.97
N GLY A 37 0.46 11.07 18.43
CA GLY A 37 -0.12 10.22 19.47
C GLY A 37 -1.09 9.14 18.98
N ALA A 38 -1.21 8.91 17.67
CA ALA A 38 -2.06 7.83 17.16
C ALA A 38 -1.47 6.45 17.49
N ARG A 39 -2.31 5.53 17.98
CA ARG A 39 -1.93 4.14 18.26
C ARG A 39 -2.48 3.13 17.25
N LEU A 40 -3.49 3.52 16.47
CA LEU A 40 -4.01 2.77 15.34
C LEU A 40 -4.02 3.68 14.11
N ILE A 41 -3.42 3.24 13.01
CA ILE A 41 -3.28 4.00 11.77
C ILE A 41 -3.80 3.14 10.63
N VAL A 42 -4.80 3.63 9.89
CA VAL A 42 -5.44 2.89 8.80
C VAL A 42 -5.15 3.58 7.47
N PHE A 43 -4.63 2.83 6.51
CA PHE A 43 -4.36 3.28 5.15
C PHE A 43 -5.49 2.92 4.17
N PRO A 44 -5.58 3.61 3.02
CA PRO A 44 -6.53 3.28 1.97
C PRO A 44 -6.32 1.89 1.35
N GLU A 45 -7.33 1.42 0.63
CA GLU A 45 -7.27 0.23 -0.21
C GLU A 45 -6.16 0.34 -1.27
N ALA A 46 -5.48 -0.79 -1.55
CA ALA A 46 -4.47 -0.92 -2.60
C ALA A 46 -3.38 0.17 -2.58
N PHE A 47 -2.96 0.58 -1.38
CA PHE A 47 -1.93 1.61 -1.21
C PHE A 47 -0.56 1.10 -1.67
N LEU A 48 -0.21 -0.15 -1.34
CA LEU A 48 0.92 -0.84 -1.98
C LEU A 48 0.45 -1.59 -3.22
N GLY A 49 1.24 -1.53 -4.29
CA GLY A 49 0.90 -2.06 -5.62
C GLY A 49 -0.03 -1.17 -6.46
N GLY A 50 -0.88 -0.37 -5.81
CA GLY A 50 -1.70 0.63 -6.47
C GLY A 50 -2.99 0.08 -7.08
N TYR A 51 -3.94 0.99 -7.29
CA TYR A 51 -5.22 0.70 -7.92
C TYR A 51 -5.17 1.06 -9.42
N PRO A 52 -5.36 0.12 -10.36
CA PRO A 52 -5.20 0.36 -11.80
C PRO A 52 -6.44 1.04 -12.40
N LYS A 53 -6.76 2.24 -11.91
CA LYS A 53 -7.97 2.99 -12.30
C LYS A 53 -8.00 3.23 -13.82
N GLY A 54 -9.06 2.75 -14.46
CA GLY A 54 -9.27 2.94 -15.91
C GLY A 54 -8.53 1.95 -16.80
N ALA A 55 -7.77 0.99 -16.24
CA ALA A 55 -7.12 -0.04 -17.03
C ALA A 55 -8.16 -1.04 -17.58
N SER A 56 -8.11 -1.28 -18.90
CA SER A 56 -8.91 -2.33 -19.55
C SER A 56 -8.13 -3.62 -19.79
N PHE A 57 -6.82 -3.60 -19.51
CA PHE A 57 -5.87 -4.69 -19.78
C PHE A 57 -5.97 -5.28 -21.20
N GLY A 58 -6.42 -4.49 -22.17
CA GLY A 58 -6.58 -4.93 -23.56
C GLY A 58 -7.58 -6.08 -23.74
N THR A 59 -8.54 -6.25 -22.82
CA THR A 59 -9.57 -7.30 -22.88
C THR A 59 -11.02 -6.84 -23.18
N PRO A 60 -11.28 -5.79 -23.99
CA PRO A 60 -12.66 -5.45 -24.32
C PRO A 60 -13.31 -6.58 -25.12
N VAL A 61 -14.49 -7.02 -24.71
CA VAL A 61 -15.32 -8.03 -25.43
C VAL A 61 -14.50 -9.29 -25.80
N GLY A 62 -13.69 -9.80 -24.87
CA GLY A 62 -12.93 -11.04 -25.06
C GLY A 62 -11.67 -10.91 -25.93
N MET A 63 -11.33 -9.71 -26.40
CA MET A 63 -10.05 -9.46 -27.07
C MET A 63 -8.87 -9.79 -26.14
N ARG A 64 -7.70 -10.07 -26.73
CA ARG A 64 -6.46 -10.36 -25.98
C ARG A 64 -5.29 -9.62 -26.62
N LYS A 65 -5.33 -8.29 -26.59
CA LYS A 65 -4.32 -7.45 -27.23
C LYS A 65 -2.94 -7.69 -26.58
N PRO A 66 -1.84 -7.77 -27.36
CA PRO A 66 -0.49 -7.91 -26.80
C PRO A 66 -0.15 -6.83 -25.78
N SER A 67 -0.52 -5.56 -26.06
CA SER A 67 -0.32 -4.45 -25.11
C SER A 67 -0.99 -4.68 -23.76
N GLY A 68 -2.16 -5.33 -23.75
CA GLY A 68 -2.88 -5.65 -22.53
C GLY A 68 -2.18 -6.67 -21.64
N ARG A 69 -1.47 -7.63 -22.26
CA ARG A 69 -0.61 -8.58 -21.54
C ARG A 69 0.58 -7.85 -20.90
N GLU A 70 1.18 -6.90 -21.61
CA GLU A 70 2.26 -6.07 -21.06
C GLU A 70 1.78 -5.17 -19.93
N ASP A 71 0.58 -4.58 -20.05
CA ASP A 71 -0.03 -3.79 -18.97
C ASP A 71 -0.27 -4.62 -17.72
N PHE A 72 -0.81 -5.84 -17.88
CA PHE A 72 -1.02 -6.76 -16.78
C PHE A 72 0.30 -7.23 -16.16
N ARG A 73 1.30 -7.56 -16.98
CA ARG A 73 2.64 -7.93 -16.51
C ARG A 73 3.24 -6.85 -15.63
N ARG A 74 3.23 -5.58 -16.06
CA ARG A 74 3.74 -4.46 -15.25
C ARG A 74 2.94 -4.27 -13.96
N TYR A 75 1.63 -4.47 -14.00
CA TYR A 75 0.79 -4.41 -12.79
C TYR A 75 1.15 -5.51 -11.78
N TYR A 76 1.31 -6.75 -12.26
CA TYR A 76 1.74 -7.89 -11.44
C TYR A 76 3.16 -7.69 -10.88
N GLU A 77 4.10 -7.20 -11.69
CA GLU A 77 5.46 -6.84 -11.26
C GLU A 77 5.47 -5.70 -10.22
N GLY A 78 4.44 -4.86 -10.20
CA GLY A 78 4.27 -3.79 -9.20
C GLY A 78 3.59 -4.22 -7.90
N ALA A 79 3.00 -5.42 -7.83
CA ALA A 79 2.48 -6.01 -6.59
C ALA A 79 3.62 -6.41 -5.64
N ILE A 80 3.32 -6.65 -4.37
CA ILE A 80 4.33 -6.98 -3.35
C ILE A 80 4.24 -8.43 -2.89
N ASP A 81 5.33 -8.94 -2.33
CA ASP A 81 5.37 -10.19 -1.58
C ASP A 81 5.22 -9.89 -0.08
N LEU A 82 4.53 -10.73 0.69
CA LEU A 82 4.25 -10.43 2.11
C LEU A 82 5.49 -10.51 3.00
N ASP A 83 6.52 -11.25 2.59
CA ASP A 83 7.86 -11.27 3.19
C ASP A 83 8.85 -10.34 2.48
N GLY A 84 8.34 -9.49 1.58
CA GLY A 84 9.10 -8.56 0.78
C GLY A 84 9.59 -7.30 1.52
N PRO A 85 10.47 -6.53 0.86
CA PRO A 85 11.10 -5.35 1.46
C PRO A 85 10.11 -4.23 1.80
N GLU A 86 9.01 -4.10 1.07
CA GLU A 86 7.97 -3.10 1.35
C GLU A 86 7.29 -3.37 2.70
N VAL A 87 6.95 -4.63 2.98
CA VAL A 87 6.37 -5.02 4.28
C VAL A 87 7.39 -4.86 5.39
N ALA A 88 8.65 -5.23 5.15
CA ALA A 88 9.74 -5.04 6.11
C ALA A 88 9.92 -3.55 6.50
N ALA A 89 9.82 -2.63 5.54
CA ALA A 89 9.90 -1.19 5.80
C ALA A 89 8.75 -0.69 6.69
N LEU A 90 7.52 -1.18 6.47
CA LEU A 90 6.38 -0.86 7.33
C LEU A 90 6.53 -1.47 8.73
N ALA A 91 7.00 -2.72 8.81
CA ALA A 91 7.25 -3.40 10.08
C ALA A 91 8.32 -2.67 10.92
N GLN A 92 9.35 -2.13 10.27
CA GLN A 92 10.32 -1.27 10.94
C GLN A 92 9.66 0.00 11.51
N ALA A 93 8.84 0.70 10.70
CA ALA A 93 8.15 1.91 11.16
C ALA A 93 7.16 1.65 12.30
N THR A 94 6.47 0.50 12.30
CA THR A 94 5.57 0.13 13.41
C THR A 94 6.36 -0.27 14.66
N ALA A 95 7.51 -0.94 14.52
CA ALA A 95 8.39 -1.26 15.65
C ALA A 95 8.99 0.00 16.29
N GLU A 96 9.40 0.98 15.48
CA GLU A 96 9.93 2.28 15.95
C GLU A 96 8.88 3.09 16.74
N THR A 97 7.61 3.00 16.35
CA THR A 97 6.54 3.85 16.88
C THR A 97 5.64 3.18 17.90
N GLY A 98 5.60 1.84 17.92
CA GLY A 98 4.63 1.05 18.68
C GLY A 98 3.19 1.18 18.20
N ALA A 99 2.95 1.76 17.02
CA ALA A 99 1.62 1.92 16.46
C ALA A 99 1.16 0.65 15.71
N PHE A 100 -0.11 0.32 15.84
CA PHE A 100 -0.76 -0.68 14.98
C PHE A 100 -1.12 -0.06 13.64
N VAL A 101 -0.80 -0.75 12.54
CA VAL A 101 -1.07 -0.28 11.18
C VAL A 101 -1.94 -1.30 10.45
N VAL A 102 -2.96 -0.79 9.76
CA VAL A 102 -3.77 -1.54 8.79
C VAL A 102 -3.43 -1.00 7.40
N MET A 103 -2.94 -1.88 6.53
CA MET A 103 -2.45 -1.51 5.20
C MET A 103 -3.22 -2.25 4.10
N GLY A 104 -3.70 -1.50 3.10
CA GLY A 104 -4.21 -2.09 1.87
C GLY A 104 -3.08 -2.40 0.90
N VAL A 105 -2.97 -3.66 0.46
CA VAL A 105 -1.91 -4.14 -0.43
C VAL A 105 -2.48 -4.95 -1.59
N ILE A 106 -1.79 -4.90 -2.73
CA ILE A 106 -1.92 -5.91 -3.79
C ILE A 106 -0.75 -6.87 -3.62
N GLU A 107 -1.07 -8.09 -3.22
CA GLU A 107 -0.11 -9.19 -3.07
C GLU A 107 0.05 -9.95 -4.39
N ARG A 108 1.27 -10.39 -4.69
CA ARG A 108 1.53 -11.47 -5.63
C ARG A 108 2.03 -12.68 -4.84
N GLY A 109 1.52 -13.85 -5.20
CA GLY A 109 2.00 -15.14 -4.67
C GLY A 109 3.15 -15.70 -5.49
#